data_AF-A0A3R9WID9-F1
#
_entry.id   AF-A0A3R9WID9-F1
#
_cell.length_a   1.000
_cell.length_b   1.000
_cell.length_c   1.000
_cell.angle_alpha   90.00
_cell.angle_beta   90.00
_cell.angle_gamma   90.00
#
_symmetry.space_group_name_H-M   'P 1'
#
loop_
_entity.id
_entity.type
_entity.pdbx_description
1 polymer ?
#
loop_
_entity_poly.entity_id
_entity_poly.type
_entity_poly.pdbx_seq_one_letter_code
_entity_poly.pdbx_strand_id
1 'polypeptide(L)'
;MSEPRVLLLFDPEARPQNWNERMAPGEYAVLYSGTQPRVVGREDESGGGVPACTVFGSLAEAKAHAAAKVAEDPALRCRIYDQHGLAGQPVREIRGTQYKGESEISARFRRWGGSILLVAGIMLWVLDEHFDLKMGWPAAVAARIAPLGLILLVTELVIVVEARRQRGRSG
;
A
#
# COMPACT_ATOMS: atom_id res chain seq x y z
N MET A 1 26.80 14.60 17.24
CA MET A 1 25.74 14.68 16.21
C MET A 1 26.11 13.64 15.17
N SER A 2 25.30 12.59 15.03
CA SER A 2 25.58 11.54 14.04
C SER A 2 25.04 11.97 12.69
N GLU A 3 25.84 11.87 11.63
CA GLU A 3 25.37 12.19 10.29
C GLU A 3 24.24 11.24 9.87
N PRO A 4 23.23 11.74 9.12
CA PRO A 4 22.15 10.90 8.64
C PRO A 4 22.67 9.89 7.61
N ARG A 5 22.35 8.62 7.81
CA ARG A 5 22.77 7.53 6.91
C ARG A 5 21.60 7.00 6.10
N VAL A 6 21.84 6.66 4.84
CA VAL A 6 20.85 6.03 3.98
C VAL A 6 21.06 4.52 4.00
N LEU A 7 20.01 3.76 4.34
CA LEU A 7 20.01 2.30 4.31
C LEU A 7 18.99 1.81 3.29
N LEU A 8 19.34 0.81 2.50
CA LEU A 8 18.37 0.07 1.70
C LEU A 8 17.45 -0.70 2.63
N LEU A 9 16.13 -0.72 2.36
CA LEU A 9 15.19 -1.51 3.17
C LEU A 9 15.61 -2.99 3.18
N PHE A 10 16.03 -3.49 2.03
CA PHE A 10 16.62 -4.81 1.90
C PHE A 10 17.95 -4.69 1.16
N ASP A 11 19.01 -5.19 1.77
CA ASP A 11 20.35 -5.21 1.17
C ASP A 11 20.88 -6.64 1.18
N PRO A 12 20.98 -7.31 0.02
CA PRO A 12 21.41 -8.70 -0.04
C PRO A 12 22.87 -8.88 0.38
N GLU A 13 23.68 -7.83 0.29
CA GLU A 13 25.12 -7.86 0.59
C GLU A 13 25.41 -7.53 2.07
N ALA A 14 24.47 -6.90 2.78
CA ALA A 14 24.62 -6.55 4.18
C ALA A 14 24.32 -7.73 5.13
N ARG A 15 24.95 -7.70 6.31
CA ARG A 15 24.60 -8.57 7.44
C ARG A 15 24.40 -7.72 8.70
N PRO A 16 23.19 -7.64 9.26
CA PRO A 16 21.93 -8.22 8.77
C PRO A 16 21.41 -7.55 7.48
N GLN A 17 20.61 -8.28 6.70
CA GLN A 17 20.08 -7.81 5.41
C GLN A 17 18.98 -6.75 5.58
N ASN A 18 18.22 -6.86 6.67
CA ASN A 18 17.13 -5.94 6.98
C ASN A 18 17.67 -4.61 7.54
N TRP A 19 17.06 -3.50 7.13
CA TRP A 19 17.47 -2.16 7.57
C TRP A 19 17.29 -1.92 9.08
N ASN A 20 16.20 -2.43 9.67
CA ASN A 20 15.85 -2.19 11.08
C ASN A 20 16.82 -2.89 12.04
N GLU A 21 17.29 -4.07 11.68
CA GLU A 21 18.31 -4.81 12.44
C GLU A 21 19.70 -4.14 12.38
N ARG A 22 19.91 -3.25 11.40
CA ARG A 22 21.12 -2.41 11.26
C ARG A 22 21.01 -1.06 11.97
N MET A 23 19.93 -0.82 12.71
CA MET A 23 19.78 0.38 13.53
C MET A 23 20.24 0.13 14.96
N ALA A 24 20.88 1.14 15.53
CA ALA A 24 21.20 1.17 16.94
C ALA A 24 19.98 1.62 17.76
N PRO A 25 19.87 1.22 19.03
CA PRO A 25 18.84 1.73 19.92
C PRO A 25 18.88 3.25 20.03
N GLY A 26 17.71 3.89 19.90
CA GLY A 26 17.57 5.35 19.93
C GLY A 26 17.70 6.02 18.56
N GLU A 27 18.03 5.27 17.50
CA GLU A 27 17.96 5.77 16.14
C GLU A 27 16.54 5.67 15.56
N TYR A 28 16.25 6.52 14.59
CA TYR A 28 14.95 6.60 13.93
C TYR A 28 15.12 6.63 12.42
N ALA A 29 14.38 5.78 11.70
CA ALA A 29 14.39 5.75 10.25
C ALA A 29 13.17 6.46 9.67
N VAL A 30 13.41 7.29 8.66
CA VAL A 30 12.38 7.92 7.84
C VAL A 30 12.25 7.14 6.54
N LEU A 31 11.07 6.54 6.34
CA LEU A 31 10.66 5.87 5.11
C LEU A 31 9.77 6.80 4.29
N TYR A 32 10.02 6.86 2.99
CA TYR A 32 9.29 7.70 2.06
C TYR A 32 8.31 6.86 1.23
N SER A 33 7.07 7.30 1.13
CA SER A 33 6.05 6.70 0.26
C SER A 33 5.39 7.78 -0.59
N GLY A 34 5.32 7.56 -1.89
CA GLY A 34 4.85 8.54 -2.88
C GLY A 34 5.62 8.38 -4.18
N THR A 35 5.60 9.39 -5.04
CA THR A 35 6.48 9.47 -6.21
C THR A 35 7.91 9.58 -5.70
N GLN A 36 8.60 8.45 -5.51
CA GLN A 36 9.92 8.46 -4.90
C GLN A 36 10.87 9.32 -5.77
N PRO A 37 11.64 10.24 -5.18
CA PRO A 37 12.79 10.79 -5.88
C PRO A 37 13.72 9.62 -6.23
N ARG A 38 14.05 9.48 -7.52
CA ARG A 38 14.96 8.44 -8.03
C ARG A 38 16.28 8.51 -7.26
N VAL A 39 16.63 7.45 -6.55
CA VAL A 39 17.99 7.25 -6.07
C VAL A 39 18.84 6.94 -7.30
N VAL A 40 19.63 7.90 -7.74
CA VAL A 40 20.57 7.74 -8.86
C VAL A 40 21.63 6.72 -8.44
N GLY A 41 21.70 5.56 -9.10
CA GLY A 41 22.82 4.61 -8.96
C GLY A 41 22.48 3.15 -8.69
N ARG A 42 21.22 2.80 -8.39
CA ARG A 42 20.76 1.41 -8.32
C ARG A 42 19.33 1.36 -8.85
N GLU A 43 19.20 1.16 -10.15
CA GLU A 43 17.92 0.92 -10.81
C GLU A 43 17.61 -0.57 -10.65
N ASP A 44 16.46 -0.91 -10.08
CA ASP A 44 15.91 -2.25 -10.28
C ASP A 44 15.48 -2.38 -11.75
N GLU A 45 15.47 -3.60 -12.28
CA GLU A 45 15.07 -3.93 -13.67
C GLU A 45 13.67 -3.41 -14.06
N SER A 46 12.90 -2.89 -13.09
CA SER A 46 11.57 -2.29 -13.26
C SER A 46 11.56 -0.75 -13.34
N GLY A 47 12.72 -0.07 -13.32
CA GLY A 47 12.81 1.39 -13.44
C GLY A 47 12.28 2.19 -12.24
N GLY A 48 11.94 1.51 -11.15
CA GLY A 48 11.69 2.09 -9.83
C GLY A 48 12.99 2.09 -9.01
N GLY A 49 13.28 3.16 -8.26
CA GLY A 49 14.45 3.19 -7.38
C GLY A 49 14.35 2.12 -6.29
N VAL A 50 15.49 1.59 -5.85
CA VAL A 50 15.52 0.61 -4.74
C VAL A 50 14.99 1.28 -3.46
N PRO A 51 14.02 0.68 -2.76
CA PRO A 51 13.45 1.27 -1.57
C PRO A 51 14.51 1.46 -0.48
N ALA A 52 14.66 2.70 -0.01
CA ALA A 52 15.61 3.09 1.01
C ALA A 52 14.96 3.93 2.11
N CYS A 53 15.60 3.98 3.28
CA CYS A 53 15.25 4.83 4.40
C CYS A 53 16.44 5.69 4.83
N THR A 54 16.16 6.81 5.47
CA THR A 54 17.19 7.68 6.06
C THR A 54 17.13 7.56 7.58
N VAL A 55 18.23 7.16 8.20
CA VAL A 55 18.35 6.95 9.65
C VAL A 55 18.98 8.19 10.30
N PHE A 56 18.37 8.62 11.41
CA PHE A 56 18.77 9.76 12.22
C PHE A 56 19.06 9.33 13.66
N GLY A 57 19.96 10.02 14.33
CA GLY A 57 20.32 9.77 15.73
C GLY A 57 19.27 10.26 16.74
N SER A 58 18.26 11.00 16.30
CA SER A 58 17.19 11.49 17.17
C SER A 58 15.85 11.63 16.46
N LEU A 59 14.77 11.49 17.23
CA LEU A 59 13.40 11.69 16.74
C LEU A 59 13.15 13.14 16.28
N ALA A 60 13.81 14.11 16.90
CA ALA A 60 13.66 15.52 16.56
C ALA A 60 14.23 15.81 15.16
N GLU A 61 15.42 15.29 14.85
CA GLU A 61 16.04 15.39 13.53
C GLU A 61 15.21 14.67 12.47
N ALA A 62 14.76 13.44 12.76
CA ALA A 62 13.90 12.69 11.85
C ALA A 62 12.60 13.44 11.51
N LYS A 63 11.97 14.08 12.51
CA LYS A 63 10.76 14.90 12.32
C LYS A 63 11.04 16.14 11.50
N ALA A 64 12.12 16.87 11.80
CA ALA A 64 12.49 18.07 11.07
C ALA A 64 12.78 17.73 9.59
N HIS A 65 13.51 16.64 9.34
CA HIS A 65 13.79 16.17 7.99
C HIS A 65 12.53 15.74 7.25
N ALA A 66 11.67 14.94 7.88
CA ALA A 66 10.41 14.51 7.29
C ALA A 66 9.48 15.70 6.96
N ALA A 67 9.39 16.69 7.84
CA ALA A 67 8.61 17.90 7.60
C ALA A 67 9.18 18.74 6.44
N ALA A 68 10.51 18.90 6.37
CA ALA A 68 11.16 19.60 5.26
C ALA A 68 10.91 18.88 3.93
N LYS A 69 11.03 17.54 3.88
CA LYS A 69 10.80 16.77 2.66
C LYS A 69 9.36 16.82 2.18
N VAL A 70 8.40 16.76 3.10
CA VAL A 70 6.98 16.91 2.76
C VAL A 70 6.64 18.34 2.33
N ALA A 71 7.35 19.35 2.83
CA ALA A 71 7.20 20.73 2.37
C ALA A 71 7.78 20.93 0.96
N GLU A 72 8.91 20.28 0.64
CA GLU A 72 9.51 20.26 -0.70
C GLU A 72 8.63 19.52 -1.72
N ASP A 73 8.06 18.39 -1.33
CA ASP A 73 7.15 17.60 -2.16
C ASP A 73 5.87 17.24 -1.39
N PRO A 74 4.79 18.03 -1.56
CA PRO A 74 3.51 17.80 -0.91
C PRO A 74 2.81 16.50 -1.34
N ALA A 75 3.30 15.79 -2.35
CA ALA A 75 2.80 14.48 -2.75
C ALA A 75 3.51 13.32 -2.00
N LEU A 76 4.47 13.61 -1.13
CA LEU A 76 5.14 12.61 -0.30
C LEU A 76 4.42 12.34 1.03
N ARG A 77 4.65 11.14 1.53
CA ARG A 77 4.39 10.71 2.90
C ARG A 77 5.69 10.21 3.52
N CYS A 78 6.04 10.74 4.68
CA CYS A 78 7.16 10.29 5.48
C CYS A 78 6.65 9.54 6.71
N ARG A 79 7.08 8.29 6.89
CA ARG A 79 6.82 7.48 8.09
C ARG A 79 8.11 7.32 8.87
N ILE A 80 8.06 7.59 10.16
CA ILE A 80 9.19 7.49 11.08
C ILE A 80 9.02 6.23 11.92
N TYR A 81 10.03 5.37 11.91
CA TYR A 81 10.07 4.13 12.66
C TYR A 81 11.28 4.10 13.58
N ASP A 82 11.18 3.31 14.65
CA ASP A 82 12.30 2.96 15.51
C ASP A 82 12.93 1.63 15.06
N GLN A 83 13.82 1.09 15.88
CA GLN A 83 14.48 -0.21 15.66
C GLN A 83 13.53 -1.40 15.50
N HIS A 84 12.28 -1.31 15.95
CA HIS A 84 11.30 -2.39 15.78
C HIS A 84 10.79 -2.48 14.33
N GLY A 85 11.11 -1.48 13.51
CA GLY A 85 10.84 -1.49 12.08
C GLY A 85 9.36 -1.57 11.76
N LEU A 86 9.03 -2.35 10.71
CA LEU A 86 7.66 -2.50 10.20
C LEU A 86 6.77 -3.43 11.03
N ALA A 87 7.32 -4.12 12.05
CA ALA A 87 6.54 -4.98 12.92
C ALA A 87 5.59 -4.21 13.86
N GLY A 88 5.87 -2.91 14.07
CA GLY A 88 5.06 -2.00 14.89
C GLY A 88 4.40 -0.88 14.08
N GLN A 89 3.62 -0.05 14.77
CA GLN A 89 3.12 1.20 14.19
C GLN A 89 4.27 2.21 14.07
N PRO A 90 4.27 3.06 13.03
CA PRO A 90 5.24 4.14 12.93
C PRO A 90 5.15 5.05 14.16
N VAL A 91 6.30 5.42 14.71
CA VAL A 91 6.43 6.39 15.81
C VAL A 91 5.76 7.71 15.45
N ARG A 92 5.88 8.10 14.18
CA ARG A 92 5.21 9.28 13.64
C ARG A 92 4.98 9.13 12.15
N GLU A 93 3.93 9.77 11.67
CA GLU A 93 3.64 9.88 10.25
C GLU A 93 3.38 11.35 9.89
N ILE A 94 4.00 11.82 8.81
CA ILE A 94 3.83 13.16 8.25
C ILE A 94 3.43 13.00 6.79
N ARG A 95 2.27 13.57 6.42
CA ARG A 95 1.70 13.50 5.07
C ARG A 95 1.64 14.89 4.47
N GLY A 96 2.04 15.01 3.22
CA GLY A 96 1.80 16.22 2.45
C GLY A 96 0.32 16.39 2.11
N THR A 97 -0.08 17.62 1.84
CA THR A 97 -1.47 17.98 1.54
C THR A 97 -1.98 17.37 0.23
N GLN A 98 -1.06 17.00 -0.68
CA GLN A 98 -1.37 16.41 -1.98
C GLN A 98 -1.16 14.90 -2.01
N TYR A 99 -0.81 14.28 -0.88
CA TYR A 99 -0.64 12.83 -0.79
C TYR A 99 -1.98 12.12 -0.99
N LYS A 100 -2.15 11.43 -2.13
CA LYS A 100 -3.41 10.77 -2.52
C LYS A 100 -3.57 9.33 -1.99
N GLY A 101 -2.65 8.84 -1.17
CA GLY A 101 -2.61 7.45 -0.71
C GLY A 101 -1.69 6.57 -1.58
N GLU A 102 -1.35 5.39 -1.07
CA GLU A 102 -0.88 4.31 -1.94
C GLU A 102 -2.00 3.99 -2.91
N SER A 103 -1.66 3.72 -4.17
CA SER A 103 -2.63 3.38 -5.22
C SER A 103 -3.24 1.99 -4.96
N GLU A 104 -3.82 1.78 -3.78
CA GLU A 104 -4.76 0.71 -3.53
C GLU A 104 -5.96 0.95 -4.43
N ILE A 105 -6.41 -0.11 -5.12
CA ILE A 105 -7.68 -0.11 -5.86
C ILE A 105 -8.72 0.58 -4.99
N SER A 106 -9.17 1.76 -5.42
CA SER A 106 -9.92 2.65 -4.54
C SER A 106 -11.10 1.88 -3.94
N ALA A 107 -11.33 2.04 -2.63
CA ALA A 107 -12.45 1.36 -1.96
C ALA A 107 -13.79 1.59 -2.68
N ARG A 108 -13.92 2.74 -3.36
CA ARG A 108 -15.06 3.06 -4.24
C ARG A 108 -15.11 2.17 -5.48
N PHE A 109 -13.99 1.97 -6.18
CA PHE A 109 -13.93 1.05 -7.32
C PHE A 109 -14.20 -0.40 -6.91
N ARG A 110 -13.71 -0.85 -5.74
CA ARG A 110 -14.02 -2.18 -5.22
C ARG A 110 -15.52 -2.35 -4.92
N ARG A 111 -16.13 -1.35 -4.30
CA ARG A 111 -17.57 -1.36 -3.94
C ARG A 111 -18.50 -1.27 -5.16
N TRP A 112 -18.22 -0.37 -6.10
CA TRP A 112 -19.05 -0.17 -7.28
C TRP A 112 -18.71 -1.15 -8.42
N GLY A 113 -17.43 -1.37 -8.68
CA GLY A 113 -16.96 -2.30 -9.71
C GLY A 113 -17.37 -3.74 -9.44
N GLY A 114 -17.21 -4.21 -8.20
CA GLY A 114 -17.65 -5.56 -7.80
C GLY A 114 -19.18 -5.76 -7.96
N SER A 115 -19.95 -4.74 -7.57
CA SER A 115 -21.43 -4.77 -7.72
C SER A 115 -21.86 -4.77 -9.18
N ILE A 116 -21.24 -3.94 -10.03
CA ILE A 116 -21.53 -3.88 -11.47
C ILE A 116 -21.17 -5.20 -12.15
N LEU A 117 -20.02 -5.78 -11.83
CA LEU A 117 -19.58 -7.09 -12.38
C LEU A 117 -20.54 -8.22 -11.99
N LEU A 118 -21.01 -8.25 -10.74
CA LEU A 118 -21.99 -9.24 -10.29
C LEU A 118 -23.34 -9.07 -11.01
N VAL A 119 -23.87 -7.85 -11.04
CA VAL A 119 -25.17 -7.57 -11.69
C VAL A 119 -25.11 -7.84 -13.19
N ALA A 120 -24.01 -7.47 -13.85
CA ALA A 120 -23.77 -7.78 -15.26
C ALA A 120 -23.72 -9.30 -15.50
N GLY A 121 -23.05 -10.06 -14.63
CA GLY A 121 -23.01 -11.52 -14.69
C GLY A 121 -24.39 -12.17 -14.53
N ILE A 122 -25.20 -11.70 -13.58
CA ILE A 122 -26.57 -12.19 -13.36
C ILE A 122 -27.48 -11.82 -14.54
N MET A 123 -27.40 -10.59 -15.05
CA MET A 123 -28.18 -10.17 -16.23
C MET A 123 -27.83 -11.00 -17.47
N LEU A 124 -26.54 -11.26 -17.70
CA LEU A 124 -26.10 -12.11 -18.82
C LEU A 124 -26.63 -13.54 -18.69
N TRP A 125 -26.66 -14.09 -17.47
CA TRP A 125 -27.21 -15.42 -17.22
C TRP A 125 -28.74 -15.47 -17.44
N VAL A 126 -29.49 -14.48 -16.96
CA VAL A 126 -30.94 -14.38 -17.17
C VAL A 126 -31.29 -14.18 -18.66
N LEU A 127 -30.49 -13.38 -19.37
CA LEU A 127 -30.64 -13.21 -20.83
C LEU A 127 -30.39 -14.53 -21.57
N ASP A 128 -29.38 -15.29 -21.15
CA ASP A 128 -29.06 -16.60 -21.75
C ASP A 128 -30.23 -17.60 -21.61
N GLU A 129 -30.88 -17.64 -20.45
CA GLU A 129 -32.10 -18.42 -20.23
C GLU A 129 -33.27 -17.93 -21.09
N HIS A 130 -33.41 -16.61 -21.27
CA HIS A 130 -34.50 -16.03 -22.06
C HIS A 130 -34.36 -16.24 -23.58
N PHE A 131 -33.14 -16.46 -24.08
CA PHE A 131 -32.82 -16.64 -25.51
C PHE A 131 -32.58 -18.11 -25.90
N ASP A 132 -33.07 -19.07 -25.11
CA ASP A 132 -33.09 -20.51 -25.45
C ASP A 132 -31.70 -21.10 -25.75
N LEU A 133 -30.64 -20.63 -25.06
CA LEU A 133 -29.28 -21.20 -25.15
C LEU A 133 -28.68 -21.25 -26.57
N LYS A 134 -29.25 -20.57 -27.57
CA LYS A 134 -28.77 -20.61 -28.96
C LYS A 134 -27.41 -19.93 -29.15
N MET A 135 -26.99 -19.13 -28.19
CA MET A 135 -25.68 -18.50 -28.15
C MET A 135 -24.92 -19.08 -26.95
N GLY A 136 -23.95 -19.96 -27.18
CA GLY A 136 -23.14 -20.53 -26.09
C GLY A 136 -22.06 -19.58 -25.53
N TRP A 137 -21.86 -18.42 -26.15
CA TRP A 137 -20.84 -17.46 -25.75
C TRP A 137 -21.18 -16.59 -24.52
N PRO A 138 -22.44 -16.19 -24.24
CA PRO A 138 -22.83 -15.46 -23.04
C PRO A 138 -22.61 -16.30 -21.78
N ALA A 139 -22.99 -17.59 -21.80
CA ALA A 139 -22.70 -18.52 -20.70
C ALA A 139 -21.19 -18.64 -20.41
N ALA A 140 -20.35 -18.70 -21.45
CA ALA A 140 -18.90 -18.76 -21.31
C ALA A 140 -18.28 -17.46 -20.77
N VAL A 141 -18.91 -16.30 -21.02
CA VAL A 141 -18.50 -15.00 -20.47
C VAL A 141 -18.98 -14.86 -19.02
N ALA A 142 -20.23 -15.22 -18.74
CA ALA A 142 -20.80 -15.20 -17.39
C ALA A 142 -20.02 -16.12 -16.43
N ALA A 143 -19.66 -17.32 -16.86
CA ALA A 143 -18.86 -18.27 -16.07
C ALA A 143 -17.47 -17.72 -15.69
N ARG A 144 -16.90 -16.78 -16.45
CA ARG A 144 -15.60 -16.16 -16.16
C ARG A 144 -15.73 -14.88 -15.34
N ILE A 145 -16.79 -14.11 -15.56
CA ILE A 145 -16.99 -12.80 -14.93
C ILE A 145 -17.62 -12.95 -13.53
N ALA A 146 -18.55 -13.87 -13.34
CA ALA A 146 -19.27 -14.03 -12.08
C ALA A 146 -18.37 -14.42 -10.89
N PRO A 147 -17.39 -15.34 -11.02
CA PRO A 147 -16.46 -15.64 -9.92
C PRO A 147 -15.60 -14.44 -9.53
N LEU A 148 -15.16 -13.63 -10.51
CA LEU A 148 -14.37 -12.42 -10.25
C LEU A 148 -15.19 -11.37 -9.49
N GLY A 149 -16.45 -11.15 -9.88
CA GLY A 149 -17.36 -10.28 -9.14
C GLY A 149 -17.63 -10.76 -7.71
N LEU A 150 -17.84 -12.07 -7.53
CA LEU A 150 -18.08 -12.67 -6.22
C LEU A 150 -16.86 -12.54 -5.31
N ILE A 151 -15.65 -12.83 -5.80
CA ILE A 151 -14.40 -12.71 -5.03
C ILE A 151 -14.20 -11.27 -4.55
N LEU A 152 -14.43 -10.27 -5.42
CA LEU A 152 -14.31 -8.86 -5.05
C LEU A 152 -15.28 -8.46 -3.92
N LEU A 153 -16.53 -8.96 -3.97
CA LEU A 153 -17.54 -8.69 -2.95
C LEU A 153 -17.25 -9.40 -1.62
N VAL A 154 -16.79 -10.66 -1.66
CA VAL A 154 -16.37 -11.39 -0.45
C VAL A 154 -15.20 -10.68 0.22
N THR A 155 -14.22 -10.24 -0.56
CA THR A 155 -13.07 -9.49 -0.03
C THR A 155 -13.51 -8.19 0.65
N GLU A 156 -14.44 -7.44 0.05
CA GLU A 156 -15.02 -6.23 0.67
C GLU A 156 -15.79 -6.57 1.97
N LEU A 157 -16.58 -7.65 1.99
CA LEU A 157 -17.31 -8.09 3.18
C LEU A 157 -16.36 -8.40 4.34
N VAL A 158 -15.27 -9.12 4.07
CA VAL A 158 -14.24 -9.46 5.07
C VAL A 158 -13.63 -8.18 5.65
N ILE A 159 -13.20 -7.25 4.79
CA ILE A 159 -12.59 -5.98 5.23
C ILE A 159 -13.56 -5.16 6.10
N VAL A 160 -14.84 -5.09 5.71
CA VAL A 160 -15.85 -4.35 6.49
C VAL A 160 -16.09 -5.00 7.86
N VAL A 161 -16.13 -6.34 7.91
CA VAL A 161 -16.30 -7.09 9.17
C VAL A 161 -15.10 -6.90 10.08
N GLU A 162 -13.88 -6.96 9.55
CA GLU A 162 -12.66 -6.71 10.31
C GLU A 162 -12.61 -5.27 10.85
N ALA A 163 -12.93 -4.28 10.01
CA ALA A 163 -12.99 -2.88 10.44
C ALA A 163 -14.02 -2.64 11.55
N ARG A 164 -15.18 -3.34 11.51
CA ARG A 164 -16.18 -3.29 12.58
C ARG A 164 -15.70 -3.97 13.86
N ARG A 165 -15.05 -5.13 13.75
CA ARG A 165 -14.48 -5.85 14.91
C ARG A 165 -13.39 -5.05 15.62
N GLN A 166 -12.55 -4.35 14.87
CA GLN A 166 -11.51 -3.50 15.45
C GLN A 166 -12.10 -2.30 16.22
N ARG A 167 -13.17 -1.68 15.73
CA ARG A 167 -13.86 -0.59 16.47
C ARG A 167 -14.53 -1.07 17.76
N GLY A 168 -15.04 -2.29 17.80
CA GLY A 168 -15.65 -2.87 19.01
C GLY A 168 -14.65 -3.34 20.08
N ARG A 169 -13.35 -3.37 19.77
CA ARG A 169 -12.29 -3.77 20.72
C ARG A 169 -11.56 -2.59 21.38
N SER A 170 -11.74 -1.37 20.87
CA SER A 170 -11.06 -0.16 21.35
C SER A 170 -11.97 0.80 22.11
N GLY A 171 -13.21 0.41 22.43
CA GLY A 171 -14.14 1.14 23.30
C GLY A 171 -14.56 0.26 24.46
#